data_AF-A0A955QN21-F1
#
_entry.id   AF-A0A955QN21-F1
#
_cell.length_a   1.000
_cell.length_b   1.000
_cell.length_c   1.000
_cell.angle_alpha   90.00
_cell.angle_beta   90.00
_cell.angle_gamma   90.00
#
_symmetry.space_group_name_H-M   'P 1'
#
loop_
_entity.id
_entity.type
_entity.pdbx_description
1 polymer ?
#
loop_
_entity_poly.entity_id
_entity_poly.type
_entity_poly.pdbx_seq_one_letter_code
_entity_poly.pdbx_strand_id
1 'polypeptide(L)'
;MTQQKINIDFSQIQKGADKTVQRAAAFMGLGLNAAYDENFKSYQLAPITQIEVLPSNLNDDSISHLKSEFALWIIAGGLNELIEGFESLLERIHLIPLLIKLRNGSLTHPEARKERKNFTYSGLKDKLTLLREKHKLIFENSPYLESLAFARNCFTHRHGIVGQADLKNDSSDLTIEWKGMDVFVSTPQGEEISIIPSGGKKSIFLKEGGTIKLRPNVVRSRKFSKGQQIYLSPHDLSEICLFIMTTSKEFIQAVQAYVKEQGMPEVGQDAEG
;
A
#
# COMPACT_ATOMS: atom_id res chain seq x y z
N MET A 1 -9.23 26.85 -34.50
CA MET A 1 -9.52 25.78 -33.51
C MET A 1 -9.03 26.26 -32.16
N THR A 2 -9.93 26.46 -31.19
CA THR A 2 -9.57 26.90 -29.84
C THR A 2 -8.83 25.77 -29.14
N GLN A 3 -7.54 25.95 -28.82
CA GLN A 3 -6.80 24.95 -28.04
C GLN A 3 -7.46 24.80 -26.67
N GLN A 4 -8.06 23.64 -26.41
CA GLN A 4 -8.66 23.34 -25.12
C GLN A 4 -7.54 23.26 -24.07
N LYS A 5 -7.61 24.13 -23.05
CA LYS A 5 -6.63 24.15 -21.95
C LYS A 5 -6.87 22.93 -21.07
N ILE A 6 -5.85 22.08 -20.92
CA ILE A 6 -5.88 20.93 -20.00
C ILE A 6 -5.15 21.35 -18.73
N ASN A 7 -5.84 21.31 -17.60
CA ASN A 7 -5.29 21.58 -16.27
C ASN A 7 -5.29 20.25 -15.50
N ILE A 8 -4.13 19.82 -15.01
CA ILE A 8 -3.97 18.60 -14.20
C ILE A 8 -3.64 19.03 -12.78
N ASP A 9 -4.51 18.67 -11.84
CA ASP A 9 -4.31 18.92 -10.42
C ASP A 9 -3.68 17.69 -9.75
N PHE A 10 -2.34 17.67 -9.73
CA PHE A 10 -1.57 16.61 -9.08
C PHE A 10 -1.76 16.58 -7.56
N SER A 11 -2.11 17.72 -6.94
CA SER A 11 -2.36 17.78 -5.50
C SER A 11 -3.60 17.00 -5.11
N GLN A 12 -4.67 17.07 -5.92
CA GLN A 12 -5.88 16.27 -5.70
C GLN A 12 -5.63 14.78 -5.93
N ILE A 13 -4.77 14.42 -6.88
CA ILE A 13 -4.37 13.03 -7.11
C ILE A 13 -3.61 12.50 -5.89
N GLN A 14 -2.64 13.26 -5.38
CA GLN A 14 -1.88 12.90 -4.17
C GLN A 14 -2.80 12.78 -2.94
N LYS A 15 -3.68 13.76 -2.71
CA LYS A 15 -4.64 13.74 -1.60
C LYS A 15 -5.52 12.48 -1.61
N GLY A 16 -5.89 12.01 -2.81
CA GLY A 16 -6.61 10.75 -2.97
C GLY A 16 -5.82 9.55 -2.44
N ALA A 17 -4.55 9.42 -2.83
CA ALA A 17 -3.67 8.34 -2.39
C ALA A 17 -3.39 8.42 -0.88
N ASP A 18 -3.09 9.61 -0.36
CA ASP A 18 -2.83 9.83 1.07
C ASP A 18 -4.02 9.41 1.93
N LYS A 19 -5.24 9.77 1.50
CA LYS A 19 -6.48 9.42 2.22
C LYS A 19 -6.68 7.90 2.30
N THR A 20 -6.38 7.16 1.23
CA THR A 20 -6.42 5.69 1.25
C THR A 20 -5.46 5.15 2.31
N VAL A 21 -4.20 5.59 2.29
CA VAL A 21 -3.19 5.09 3.25
C VAL A 21 -3.59 5.42 4.68
N GLN A 22 -4.02 6.66 4.95
CA GLN A 22 -4.47 7.09 6.28
C GLN A 22 -5.66 6.27 6.78
N ARG A 23 -6.64 6.01 5.91
CA ARG A 23 -7.81 5.19 6.25
C ARG A 23 -7.42 3.75 6.55
N ALA A 24 -6.59 3.14 5.71
CA ALA A 24 -6.09 1.77 5.94
C ALA A 24 -5.32 1.69 7.26
N ALA A 25 -4.40 2.63 7.52
CA ALA A 25 -3.65 2.69 8.76
C ALA A 25 -4.54 2.86 9.99
N ALA A 26 -5.55 3.74 9.92
CA ALA A 26 -6.49 3.96 11.01
C ALA A 26 -7.31 2.71 11.35
N PHE A 27 -7.86 2.03 10.32
CA PHE A 27 -8.68 0.84 10.53
C PHE A 27 -7.87 -0.38 10.94
N MET A 28 -6.66 -0.56 10.39
CA MET A 28 -5.74 -1.57 10.90
C MET A 28 -5.38 -1.30 12.36
N GLY A 29 -5.07 -0.05 12.72
CA GLY A 29 -4.77 0.34 14.10
C GLY A 29 -5.91 0.03 15.06
N LEU A 30 -7.15 0.43 14.72
CA LEU A 30 -8.32 0.14 15.53
C LEU A 30 -8.57 -1.37 15.67
N GLY A 31 -8.59 -2.09 14.55
CA GLY A 31 -8.88 -3.52 14.53
C GLY A 31 -7.83 -4.36 15.24
N LEU A 32 -6.54 -4.12 14.99
CA LEU A 32 -5.45 -4.88 15.61
C LEU A 32 -5.33 -4.59 17.11
N ASN A 33 -5.53 -3.34 17.53
CA ASN A 33 -5.53 -3.03 18.97
C ASN A 33 -6.68 -3.77 19.69
N ALA A 34 -7.88 -3.82 19.09
CA ALA A 34 -8.99 -4.60 19.65
C ALA A 34 -8.70 -6.11 19.63
N ALA A 35 -8.06 -6.62 18.58
CA ALA A 35 -7.67 -8.02 18.47
C ALA A 35 -6.58 -8.40 19.50
N TYR A 36 -5.73 -7.49 19.92
CA TYR A 36 -4.66 -7.76 20.88
C TYR A 36 -5.01 -7.42 22.33
N ASP A 37 -6.05 -6.63 22.59
CA ASP A 37 -6.48 -6.30 23.95
C ASP A 37 -7.16 -7.50 24.63
N GLU A 38 -6.48 -8.15 25.58
CA GLU A 38 -6.99 -9.29 26.37
C GLU A 38 -8.35 -9.02 27.04
N ASN A 39 -8.66 -7.76 27.35
CA ASN A 39 -9.92 -7.37 27.99
C ASN A 39 -11.07 -7.20 26.98
N PHE A 40 -10.77 -7.14 25.69
CA PHE A 40 -11.79 -7.04 24.64
C PHE A 40 -12.46 -8.40 24.41
N LYS A 41 -13.59 -8.62 25.07
CA LYS A 41 -14.40 -9.86 24.98
C LYS A 41 -15.78 -9.65 24.35
N SER A 42 -16.10 -8.45 23.89
CA SER A 42 -17.39 -8.14 23.24
C SER A 42 -17.32 -8.45 21.74
N TYR A 43 -17.76 -9.64 21.33
CA TYR A 43 -17.76 -10.10 19.94
C TYR A 43 -19.15 -10.15 19.28
N GLN A 44 -20.21 -9.85 20.05
CA GLN A 44 -21.56 -9.76 19.51
C GLN A 44 -21.74 -8.46 18.73
N LEU A 45 -22.57 -8.50 17.69
CA LEU A 45 -23.02 -7.28 17.01
C LEU A 45 -23.72 -6.35 18.02
N ALA A 46 -23.72 -5.05 17.73
CA ALA A 46 -24.40 -4.08 18.60
C ALA A 46 -25.84 -4.55 18.90
N PRO A 47 -26.34 -4.37 20.14
CA PRO A 47 -27.59 -4.97 20.64
C PRO A 47 -28.86 -4.38 20.02
N ILE A 48 -28.76 -3.78 18.83
CA ILE A 48 -29.85 -3.25 18.04
C ILE A 48 -30.69 -4.40 17.44
N THR A 49 -30.11 -5.62 17.32
CA THR A 49 -30.79 -6.79 16.75
C THR A 49 -30.87 -7.94 17.74
N GLN A 50 -31.99 -8.70 17.74
CA GLN A 50 -32.16 -9.93 18.54
C GLN A 50 -31.58 -11.19 17.87
N ILE A 51 -30.86 -11.02 16.75
CA ILE A 51 -30.30 -12.15 15.99
C ILE A 51 -28.92 -12.48 16.57
N GLU A 52 -28.82 -13.61 17.27
CA GLU A 52 -27.56 -14.15 17.75
C GLU A 52 -27.02 -15.18 16.75
N VAL A 53 -25.87 -14.87 16.14
CA VAL A 53 -25.17 -15.78 15.20
C VAL A 53 -24.10 -16.60 15.92
N LEU A 54 -23.60 -16.10 17.05
CA LEU A 54 -22.59 -16.75 17.89
C LEU A 54 -23.14 -16.94 19.32
N PRO A 55 -22.75 -18.03 20.02
CA PRO A 55 -23.08 -18.21 21.43
C PRO A 55 -22.55 -17.05 22.30
N SER A 56 -23.31 -16.66 23.32
CA SER A 56 -22.95 -15.59 24.26
C SER A 56 -21.96 -16.01 25.35
N ASN A 57 -21.62 -17.30 25.43
CA ASN A 57 -20.83 -17.91 26.50
C ASN A 57 -19.58 -18.65 25.97
N LEU A 58 -18.87 -18.07 25.01
CA LEU A 58 -17.61 -18.66 24.53
C LEU A 58 -16.57 -18.68 25.66
N ASN A 59 -15.79 -19.75 25.72
CA ASN A 59 -14.64 -19.84 26.63
C ASN A 59 -13.46 -18.98 26.14
N ASP A 60 -12.49 -18.74 27.00
CA ASP A 60 -11.35 -17.88 26.69
C ASP A 60 -10.52 -18.38 25.51
N ASP A 61 -10.40 -19.70 25.33
CA ASP A 61 -9.71 -20.31 24.17
C ASP A 61 -10.39 -19.97 22.85
N SER A 62 -11.72 -20.07 22.79
CA SER A 62 -12.50 -19.73 21.60
C SER A 62 -12.41 -18.24 21.29
N ILE A 63 -12.45 -17.39 22.31
CA ILE A 63 -12.29 -15.93 22.15
C ILE A 63 -10.90 -15.61 21.62
N SER A 64 -9.86 -16.25 22.15
CA SER A 64 -8.47 -16.07 21.70
C SER A 64 -8.30 -16.49 20.22
N HIS A 65 -8.90 -17.61 19.83
CA HIS A 65 -8.91 -18.06 18.43
C HIS A 65 -9.63 -17.06 17.52
N LEU A 66 -10.84 -16.62 17.90
CA LEU A 66 -11.60 -15.62 17.12
C LEU A 66 -10.83 -14.31 16.97
N LYS A 67 -10.14 -13.84 18.01
CA LYS A 67 -9.33 -12.63 17.95
C LYS A 67 -8.12 -12.79 17.03
N SER A 68 -7.52 -13.98 16.97
CA SER A 68 -6.44 -14.29 16.03
C SER A 68 -6.93 -14.25 14.58
N GLU A 69 -8.08 -14.87 14.29
CA GLU A 69 -8.73 -14.81 12.97
C GLU A 69 -9.16 -13.38 12.60
N PHE A 70 -9.67 -12.62 13.58
CA PHE A 70 -10.02 -11.21 13.39
C PHE A 70 -8.79 -10.36 13.06
N ALA A 71 -7.65 -10.58 13.72
CA ALA A 71 -6.40 -9.88 13.37
C ALA A 71 -5.98 -10.16 11.92
N LEU A 72 -6.06 -11.42 11.48
CA LEU A 72 -5.78 -11.80 10.08
C LEU A 72 -6.75 -11.13 9.11
N TRP A 73 -8.04 -11.07 9.45
CA TRP A 73 -9.05 -10.39 8.65
C TRP A 73 -8.78 -8.89 8.53
N ILE A 74 -8.36 -8.24 9.61
CA ILE A 74 -7.97 -6.81 9.61
C ILE A 74 -6.72 -6.57 8.76
N ILE A 75 -5.71 -7.44 8.84
CA ILE A 75 -4.52 -7.39 7.99
C ILE A 75 -4.90 -7.49 6.51
N ALA A 76 -5.73 -8.48 6.17
CA ALA A 76 -6.22 -8.70 4.82
C ALA A 76 -7.00 -7.47 4.30
N GLY A 77 -7.91 -6.93 5.10
CA GLY A 77 -8.68 -5.73 4.76
C GLY A 77 -7.81 -4.50 4.53
N GLY A 78 -6.82 -4.28 5.41
CA GLY A 78 -5.87 -3.18 5.26
C GLY A 78 -5.02 -3.29 4.00
N LEU A 79 -4.50 -4.48 3.70
CA LEU A 79 -3.72 -4.71 2.48
C LEU A 79 -4.58 -4.56 1.21
N ASN A 80 -5.82 -5.03 1.23
CA ASN A 80 -6.78 -4.85 0.13
C ASN A 80 -7.02 -3.37 -0.15
N GLU A 81 -7.35 -2.58 0.88
CA GLU A 81 -7.60 -1.14 0.75
C GLU A 81 -6.36 -0.41 0.20
N LEU A 82 -5.16 -0.75 0.67
CA LEU A 82 -3.90 -0.16 0.17
C LEU A 82 -3.68 -0.46 -1.31
N ILE A 83 -3.83 -1.72 -1.74
CA ILE A 83 -3.59 -2.12 -3.13
C ILE A 83 -4.67 -1.58 -4.06
N GLU A 84 -5.94 -1.67 -3.70
CA GLU A 84 -7.04 -1.16 -4.51
C GLU A 84 -7.00 0.37 -4.63
N GLY A 85 -6.66 1.07 -3.55
CA GLY A 85 -6.46 2.51 -3.61
C GLY A 85 -5.24 2.91 -4.43
N PHE A 86 -4.15 2.13 -4.39
CA PHE A 86 -3.02 2.33 -5.30
C PHE A 86 -3.39 2.07 -6.76
N GLU A 87 -4.19 1.04 -7.06
CA GLU A 87 -4.72 0.82 -8.40
C GLU A 87 -5.60 1.99 -8.87
N SER A 88 -6.37 2.60 -7.97
CA SER A 88 -7.15 3.82 -8.26
C SER A 88 -6.24 5.01 -8.60
N LEU A 89 -5.09 5.15 -7.93
CA LEU A 89 -4.07 6.13 -8.29
C LEU A 89 -3.53 5.87 -9.71
N LEU A 90 -3.22 4.62 -10.05
CA LEU A 90 -2.73 4.27 -11.39
C LEU A 90 -3.75 4.61 -12.48
N GLU A 91 -5.05 4.44 -12.21
CA GLU A 91 -6.10 4.84 -13.16
C GLU A 91 -6.09 6.36 -13.39
N ARG A 92 -5.91 7.16 -12.34
CA ARG A 92 -5.78 8.63 -12.47
C ARG A 92 -4.52 9.01 -13.25
N ILE A 93 -3.40 8.35 -12.96
CA ILE A 93 -2.15 8.53 -13.69
C ILE A 93 -2.32 8.18 -15.17
N HIS A 94 -2.98 7.07 -15.49
CA HIS A 94 -3.19 6.64 -16.88
C HIS A 94 -4.04 7.61 -17.70
N LEU A 95 -4.99 8.32 -17.08
CA LEU A 95 -5.78 9.35 -17.76
C LEU A 95 -4.91 10.47 -18.33
N ILE A 96 -3.80 10.81 -17.67
CA ILE A 96 -2.96 11.94 -18.06
C ILE A 96 -2.38 11.74 -19.48
N PRO A 97 -1.61 10.67 -19.78
CA PRO A 97 -1.14 10.43 -21.14
C PRO A 97 -2.26 10.35 -22.19
N LEU A 98 -3.44 9.81 -21.84
CA LEU A 98 -4.58 9.78 -22.77
C LEU A 98 -5.07 11.19 -23.12
N LEU A 99 -5.15 12.08 -22.13
CA LEU A 99 -5.52 13.48 -22.33
C LEU A 99 -4.51 14.23 -23.21
N ILE A 100 -3.21 13.96 -23.04
CA ILE A 100 -2.16 14.53 -23.91
C ILE A 100 -2.34 14.05 -25.35
N LYS A 101 -2.54 12.73 -25.55
CA LYS A 101 -2.76 12.14 -26.88
C LYS A 101 -4.05 12.61 -27.55
N LEU A 102 -5.10 12.90 -26.79
CA LEU A 102 -6.32 13.52 -27.32
C LEU A 102 -6.05 14.95 -27.77
N ARG A 103 -5.32 15.73 -26.97
CA ARG A 103 -4.99 17.13 -27.26
C ARG A 103 -4.14 17.28 -28.53
N ASN A 104 -3.15 16.41 -28.71
CA ASN A 104 -2.25 16.47 -29.86
C ASN A 104 -2.82 15.77 -31.11
N GLY A 105 -4.04 15.20 -31.02
CA GLY A 105 -4.70 14.51 -32.14
C GLY A 105 -4.13 13.13 -32.46
N SER A 106 -3.24 12.58 -31.63
CA SER A 106 -2.69 11.22 -31.80
C SER A 106 -3.64 10.11 -31.33
N LEU A 107 -4.78 10.46 -30.75
CA LEU A 107 -5.81 9.54 -30.30
C LEU A 107 -7.19 10.18 -30.45
N THR A 108 -8.19 9.38 -30.82
CA THR A 108 -9.60 9.81 -30.86
C THR A 108 -10.32 9.50 -29.54
N HIS A 109 -11.45 10.17 -29.28
CA HIS A 109 -12.26 9.90 -28.07
C HIS A 109 -12.71 8.43 -27.93
N PRO A 110 -13.20 7.74 -29.00
CA PRO A 110 -13.55 6.32 -28.90
C PRO A 110 -12.36 5.43 -28.55
N GLU A 111 -11.18 5.70 -29.11
CA GLU A 111 -9.95 4.94 -28.81
C GLU A 111 -9.50 5.17 -27.38
N ALA A 112 -9.48 6.43 -26.90
CA ALA A 112 -9.16 6.76 -25.51
C ALA A 112 -10.11 6.07 -24.52
N ARG A 113 -11.42 6.00 -24.85
CA ARG A 113 -12.41 5.30 -24.03
C ARG A 113 -12.14 3.79 -23.98
N LYS A 114 -11.76 3.19 -25.11
CA LYS A 114 -11.39 1.77 -25.21
C LYS A 114 -10.13 1.47 -24.40
N GLU A 115 -9.08 2.28 -24.56
CA GLU A 115 -7.83 2.12 -23.80
C GLU A 115 -8.06 2.25 -22.29
N ARG A 116 -8.81 3.28 -21.85
CA ARG A 116 -9.19 3.45 -20.45
C ARG A 116 -9.96 2.25 -19.92
N LYS A 117 -10.96 1.76 -20.67
CA LYS A 117 -11.76 0.60 -20.25
C LYS A 117 -10.87 -0.61 -20.04
N ASN A 118 -9.98 -0.90 -20.99
CA ASN A 118 -9.06 -2.02 -20.88
C ASN A 118 -8.15 -1.88 -19.66
N PHE A 119 -7.61 -0.68 -19.42
CA PHE A 119 -6.75 -0.41 -18.27
C PHE A 119 -7.47 -0.61 -16.93
N THR A 120 -8.71 -0.14 -16.78
CA THR A 120 -9.50 -0.30 -15.54
C THR A 120 -9.73 -1.78 -15.18
N TYR A 121 -9.95 -2.65 -16.16
CA TYR A 121 -10.20 -4.08 -15.93
C TYR A 121 -8.91 -4.94 -15.87
N SER A 122 -7.75 -4.34 -16.02
CA SER A 122 -6.45 -5.02 -15.86
C SER A 122 -6.04 -5.08 -14.39
N GLY A 123 -5.33 -6.13 -13.99
CA GLY A 123 -4.72 -6.19 -12.65
C GLY A 123 -3.48 -5.30 -12.52
N LEU A 124 -3.03 -5.05 -11.30
CA LEU A 124 -1.91 -4.16 -10.96
C LEU A 124 -0.67 -4.36 -11.85
N LYS A 125 -0.21 -5.61 -12.00
CA LYS A 125 0.96 -5.95 -12.82
C LYS A 125 0.78 -5.51 -14.28
N ASP A 126 -0.39 -5.76 -14.85
CA ASP A 126 -0.71 -5.41 -16.23
C ASP A 126 -0.84 -3.88 -16.38
N LYS A 127 -1.43 -3.20 -15.39
CA LYS A 127 -1.49 -1.72 -15.33
C LYS A 127 -0.08 -1.11 -15.34
N LEU A 128 0.82 -1.59 -14.50
CA LEU A 128 2.22 -1.14 -14.45
C LEU A 128 2.95 -1.42 -15.76
N THR A 129 2.74 -2.60 -16.34
CA THR A 129 3.31 -3.00 -17.65
C THR A 129 2.82 -2.08 -18.77
N LEU A 130 1.51 -1.79 -18.83
CA LEU A 130 0.91 -0.88 -19.81
C LEU A 130 1.47 0.55 -19.69
N LEU A 131 1.59 1.08 -18.47
CA LEU A 131 2.19 2.40 -18.24
C LEU A 131 3.63 2.47 -18.75
N ARG A 132 4.43 1.44 -18.45
CA ARG A 132 5.81 1.33 -18.94
C ARG A 132 5.88 1.23 -20.45
N GLU A 133 5.13 0.33 -21.07
CA GLU A 133 5.28 0.01 -22.48
C GLU A 133 4.70 1.09 -23.40
N LYS A 134 3.47 1.56 -23.09
CA LYS A 134 2.73 2.52 -23.90
C LYS A 134 3.08 3.97 -23.64
N HIS A 135 3.53 4.29 -22.42
CA HIS A 135 3.76 5.68 -22.01
C HIS A 135 5.19 5.95 -21.54
N LYS A 136 6.05 4.92 -21.51
CA LYS A 136 7.45 5.02 -21.04
C LYS A 136 7.59 5.51 -19.60
N LEU A 137 6.52 5.36 -18.81
CA LEU A 137 6.51 5.65 -17.39
C LEU A 137 7.09 4.44 -16.65
N ILE A 138 8.37 4.52 -16.28
CA ILE A 138 9.08 3.47 -15.56
C ILE A 138 9.05 3.79 -14.07
N PHE A 139 8.64 2.82 -13.27
CA PHE A 139 8.59 2.96 -11.83
C PHE A 139 9.41 1.87 -11.13
N GLU A 140 10.47 2.27 -10.45
CA GLU A 140 11.41 1.36 -9.80
C GLU A 140 10.76 0.48 -8.73
N ASN A 141 9.71 0.99 -8.07
CA ASN A 141 9.04 0.27 -6.98
C ASN A 141 8.00 -0.76 -7.45
N SER A 142 7.79 -0.92 -8.77
CA SER A 142 6.82 -1.85 -9.34
C SER A 142 6.93 -3.29 -8.82
N PRO A 143 8.14 -3.89 -8.70
CA PRO A 143 8.25 -5.27 -8.24
C PRO A 143 7.74 -5.49 -6.81
N TYR A 144 7.94 -4.51 -5.92
CA TYR A 144 7.46 -4.57 -4.53
C TYR A 144 5.94 -4.49 -4.46
N LEU A 145 5.34 -3.57 -5.24
CA LEU A 145 3.88 -3.45 -5.38
C LEU A 145 3.26 -4.75 -5.91
N GLU A 146 3.88 -5.38 -6.91
CA GLU A 146 3.47 -6.68 -7.42
C GLU A 146 3.52 -7.76 -6.33
N SER A 147 4.58 -7.79 -5.50
CA SER A 147 4.70 -8.75 -4.39
C SER A 147 3.56 -8.60 -3.37
N LEU A 148 3.17 -7.36 -3.05
CA LEU A 148 2.04 -7.07 -2.16
C LEU A 148 0.70 -7.45 -2.79
N ALA A 149 0.54 -7.27 -4.10
CA ALA A 149 -0.67 -7.71 -4.81
C ALA A 149 -0.80 -9.25 -4.84
N PHE A 150 0.31 -10.00 -4.90
CA PHE A 150 0.26 -11.46 -4.75
C PHE A 150 -0.22 -11.85 -3.35
N ALA A 151 0.29 -11.20 -2.30
CA ALA A 151 -0.20 -11.41 -0.94
C ALA A 151 -1.69 -11.09 -0.80
N ARG A 152 -2.16 -9.98 -1.40
CA ARG A 152 -3.59 -9.63 -1.48
C ARG A 152 -4.43 -10.73 -2.12
N ASN A 153 -3.97 -11.31 -3.23
CA ASN A 153 -4.66 -12.41 -3.89
C ASN A 153 -4.66 -13.69 -3.04
N CYS A 154 -3.61 -13.91 -2.25
CA CYS A 154 -3.55 -15.00 -1.27
C CYS A 154 -4.63 -14.82 -0.20
N PHE A 155 -4.71 -13.64 0.43
CA PHE A 155 -5.76 -13.29 1.38
C PHE A 155 -7.17 -13.42 0.80
N THR A 156 -7.39 -12.90 -0.41
CA THR A 156 -8.72 -12.86 -1.03
C THR A 156 -9.26 -14.24 -1.40
N HIS A 157 -8.44 -15.12 -2.00
CA HIS A 157 -8.96 -16.40 -2.53
C HIS A 157 -8.65 -17.63 -1.66
N ARG A 158 -7.78 -17.52 -0.65
CA ARG A 158 -7.33 -18.64 0.20
C ARG A 158 -7.24 -18.26 1.68
N HIS A 159 -7.87 -17.16 2.08
CA HIS A 159 -7.85 -16.64 3.46
C HIS A 159 -6.43 -16.42 4.01
N GLY A 160 -5.45 -16.19 3.13
CA GLY A 160 -4.05 -15.96 3.49
C GLY A 160 -3.23 -17.23 3.66
N ILE A 161 -3.78 -18.42 3.39
CA ILE A 161 -3.02 -19.67 3.32
C ILE A 161 -2.35 -19.78 1.96
N VAL A 162 -1.03 -19.88 1.93
CA VAL A 162 -0.24 -19.97 0.69
C VAL A 162 -0.56 -21.26 -0.06
N GLY A 163 -1.12 -21.12 -1.26
CA GLY A 163 -1.40 -22.22 -2.18
C GLY A 163 -0.35 -22.36 -3.28
N GLN A 164 -0.47 -23.41 -4.10
CA GLN A 164 0.45 -23.62 -5.23
C GLN A 164 0.43 -22.46 -6.23
N ALA A 165 -0.73 -21.83 -6.42
CA ALA A 165 -0.91 -20.70 -7.34
C ALA A 165 -0.21 -19.40 -6.87
N ASP A 166 0.21 -19.33 -5.61
CA ASP A 166 0.91 -18.17 -5.05
C ASP A 166 2.43 -18.26 -5.20
N LEU A 167 2.94 -19.43 -5.56
CA LEU A 167 4.36 -19.69 -5.74
C LEU A 167 4.77 -19.33 -7.16
N LYS A 168 5.79 -18.48 -7.31
CA LYS A 168 6.35 -18.14 -8.63
C LYS A 168 7.36 -19.20 -9.06
N ASN A 169 7.26 -19.69 -10.31
CA ASN A 169 8.30 -20.42 -11.06
C ASN A 169 9.27 -21.25 -10.19
N ASP A 170 8.85 -22.44 -9.77
CA ASP A 170 9.62 -23.40 -8.95
C ASP A 170 10.07 -22.92 -7.55
N SER A 171 9.67 -21.72 -7.11
CA SER A 171 9.87 -21.27 -5.74
C SER A 171 9.09 -22.15 -4.75
N SER A 172 9.70 -22.46 -3.61
CA SER A 172 9.01 -23.10 -2.48
C SER A 172 8.14 -22.11 -1.69
N ASP A 173 8.42 -20.81 -1.81
CA ASP A 173 7.85 -19.77 -0.96
C ASP A 173 7.19 -18.64 -1.75
N LEU A 174 6.10 -18.11 -1.21
CA LEU A 174 5.60 -16.78 -1.51
C LEU A 174 6.48 -15.76 -0.79
N THR A 175 7.05 -14.81 -1.55
CA THR A 175 7.89 -13.74 -1.01
C THR A 175 7.17 -12.40 -1.14
N ILE A 176 7.05 -11.68 -0.03
CA ILE A 176 6.49 -10.33 0.06
C ILE A 176 7.62 -9.37 0.39
N GLU A 177 7.77 -8.31 -0.41
CA GLU A 177 8.86 -7.35 -0.26
C GLU A 177 8.36 -5.91 -0.35
N TRP A 178 8.98 -5.03 0.44
CA TRP A 178 8.70 -3.59 0.42
C TRP A 178 9.95 -2.81 0.83
N LYS A 179 9.98 -1.51 0.52
CA LYS A 179 11.04 -0.61 1.01
C LYS A 179 10.62 -0.04 2.36
N GLY A 180 11.36 -0.36 3.40
CA GLY A 180 11.27 0.23 4.73
C GLY A 180 12.31 1.34 4.95
N MET A 181 12.40 1.77 6.20
CA MET A 181 13.37 2.78 6.65
C MET A 181 13.94 2.32 7.99
N ASP A 182 15.27 2.33 8.13
CA ASP A 182 15.89 2.16 9.45
C ASP A 182 16.09 3.52 10.10
N VAL A 183 15.82 3.58 11.41
CA VAL A 183 16.20 4.69 12.27
C VAL A 183 17.20 4.16 13.28
N PHE A 184 18.37 4.77 13.36
CA PHE A 184 19.44 4.34 14.27
C PHE A 184 20.17 5.55 14.86
N VAL A 185 20.79 5.37 16.02
CA VAL A 185 21.70 6.36 16.59
C VAL A 185 23.13 5.95 16.31
N SER A 186 23.94 6.90 15.86
CA SER A 186 25.39 6.77 15.75
C SER A 186 26.05 7.40 16.97
N THR A 187 26.75 6.62 17.78
CA THR A 187 27.49 7.11 18.95
C THR A 187 28.79 7.83 18.54
N PRO A 188 29.41 8.64 19.42
CA PRO A 188 30.73 9.23 19.16
C PRO A 188 31.83 8.19 18.86
N GLN A 189 31.68 6.96 19.37
CA GLN A 189 32.57 5.82 19.13
C GLN A 189 32.34 5.15 17.76
N GLY A 190 31.31 5.57 17.02
CA GLY A 190 30.96 5.00 15.72
C GLY A 190 30.03 3.77 15.78
N GLU A 191 29.50 3.42 16.96
CA GLU A 191 28.51 2.34 17.10
C GLU A 191 27.15 2.78 16.53
N GLU A 192 26.49 1.89 15.80
CA GLU A 192 25.11 2.11 15.31
C GLU A 192 24.12 1.29 16.14
N ILE A 193 23.21 1.97 16.82
CA ILE A 193 22.17 1.36 17.66
C ILE A 193 20.81 1.59 17.01
N SER A 194 20.12 0.52 16.60
CA SER A 194 18.77 0.63 16.02
C SER A 194 17.77 1.20 17.03
N ILE A 195 17.02 2.23 16.63
CA ILE A 195 15.96 2.87 17.42
C ILE A 195 14.61 2.17 17.17
N ILE A 196 14.46 1.51 16.02
CA ILE A 196 13.24 0.78 15.70
C ILE A 196 13.22 -0.48 16.55
N PRO A 197 12.28 -0.59 17.50
CA PRO A 197 12.29 -1.74 18.37
C PRO A 197 11.69 -2.92 17.63
N SER A 198 12.48 -3.95 17.46
CA SER A 198 11.98 -5.32 17.36
C SER A 198 11.25 -5.66 18.68
N GLY A 199 10.04 -5.13 18.90
CA GLY A 199 9.13 -5.59 19.95
C GLY A 199 9.15 -4.91 21.33
N GLY A 200 9.50 -3.63 21.47
CA GLY A 200 9.28 -2.95 22.77
C GLY A 200 9.80 -1.52 22.91
N LYS A 201 9.05 -0.68 23.63
CA LYS A 201 9.47 0.69 24.01
C LYS A 201 10.66 0.65 24.99
N LYS A 202 11.87 0.40 24.50
CA LYS A 202 13.09 0.65 25.27
C LYS A 202 13.59 2.05 24.96
N SER A 203 13.53 2.94 25.96
CA SER A 203 14.24 4.20 25.90
C SER A 203 15.74 3.91 25.82
N ILE A 204 16.42 4.46 24.81
CA ILE A 204 17.87 4.38 24.68
C ILE A 204 18.44 5.63 25.35
N PHE A 205 19.20 5.46 26.42
CA PHE A 205 19.95 6.54 27.06
C PHE A 205 21.41 6.49 26.60
N LEU A 206 21.88 7.57 25.98
CA LEU A 206 23.25 7.69 25.49
C LEU A 206 23.99 8.74 26.32
N LYS A 207 24.86 8.28 27.22
CA LYS A 207 25.59 9.14 28.16
C LYS A 207 26.41 10.23 27.47
N GLU A 208 26.95 9.92 26.28
CA GLU A 208 27.80 10.83 25.50
C GLU A 208 27.06 11.48 24.32
N GLY A 209 25.72 11.36 24.30
CA GLY A 209 24.90 11.77 23.18
C GLY A 209 25.03 10.82 21.97
N GLY A 210 24.46 11.25 20.85
CA GLY A 210 24.50 10.51 19.60
C GLY A 210 23.68 11.20 18.52
N THR A 211 23.95 10.87 17.26
CA THR A 211 23.26 11.45 16.10
C THR A 211 22.23 10.47 15.58
N ILE A 212 20.96 10.90 15.53
CA ILE A 212 19.90 10.13 14.86
C ILE A 212 20.15 10.16 13.36
N LYS A 213 20.21 8.99 12.74
CA LYS A 213 20.36 8.81 11.30
C LYS A 213 19.20 8.00 10.75
N LEU A 214 18.83 8.33 9.52
CA LEU A 214 17.83 7.62 8.73
C LEU A 214 18.54 6.90 7.59
N ARG A 215 18.22 5.62 7.41
CA ARG A 215 18.61 4.85 6.22
C ARG A 215 17.33 4.50 5.46
N PRO A 216 16.97 5.27 4.42
CA PRO A 216 15.79 5.00 3.62
C PRO A 216 16.03 3.82 2.67
N ASN A 217 14.96 3.32 2.05
CA ASN A 217 14.99 2.32 0.98
C ASN A 217 15.59 0.96 1.40
N VAL A 218 15.46 0.57 2.66
CA VAL A 218 15.91 -0.74 3.12
C VAL A 218 14.89 -1.79 2.69
N VAL A 219 15.31 -2.76 1.87
CA VAL A 219 14.40 -3.81 1.41
C VAL A 219 14.06 -4.74 2.57
N ARG A 220 12.77 -4.86 2.86
CA ARG A 220 12.21 -5.85 3.77
C ARG A 220 11.68 -7.02 2.98
N SER A 221 11.75 -8.21 3.57
CA SER A 221 11.27 -9.44 2.95
C SER A 221 10.61 -10.33 4.01
N ARG A 222 9.49 -10.95 3.63
CA ARG A 222 8.81 -12.02 4.38
C ARG A 222 8.56 -13.17 3.42
N LYS A 223 8.87 -14.39 3.88
CA LYS A 223 8.71 -15.62 3.10
C LYS A 223 7.71 -16.53 3.78
N PHE A 224 6.82 -17.11 2.99
CA PHE A 224 5.78 -18.01 3.46
C PHE A 224 5.74 -19.25 2.57
N SER A 225 5.99 -20.42 3.13
CA SER A 225 5.96 -21.68 2.39
C SER A 225 4.52 -22.13 2.13
N LYS A 226 4.33 -23.06 1.19
CA LYS A 226 3.02 -23.67 0.90
C LYS A 226 2.34 -24.20 2.18
N GLY A 227 1.06 -23.87 2.35
CA GLY A 227 0.26 -24.24 3.51
C GLY A 227 0.46 -23.32 4.73
N GLN A 228 1.42 -22.40 4.69
CA GLN A 228 1.61 -21.42 5.76
C GLN A 228 0.60 -20.29 5.64
N GLN A 229 0.09 -19.83 6.78
CA GLN A 229 -0.70 -18.61 6.89
C GLN A 229 0.21 -17.38 6.76
N ILE A 230 -0.13 -16.44 5.88
CA ILE A 230 0.53 -15.14 5.81
C ILE A 230 0.22 -14.37 7.09
N TYR A 231 1.27 -13.89 7.74
CA TYR A 231 1.20 -13.01 8.89
C TYR A 231 2.18 -11.84 8.70
N LEU A 232 1.66 -10.62 8.80
CA LEU A 232 2.43 -9.39 8.76
C LEU A 232 2.29 -8.71 10.13
N SER A 233 3.41 -8.41 10.77
CA SER A 233 3.38 -7.76 12.08
C SER A 233 2.86 -6.32 11.96
N PRO A 234 2.39 -5.69 13.05
CA PRO A 234 2.03 -4.27 13.05
C PRO A 234 3.14 -3.36 12.53
N HIS A 235 4.40 -3.72 12.81
CA HIS A 235 5.56 -3.02 12.26
C HIS A 235 5.62 -3.13 10.74
N ASP A 236 5.48 -4.34 10.19
CA ASP A 236 5.46 -4.57 8.74
C ASP A 236 4.37 -3.74 8.06
N LEU A 237 3.16 -3.74 8.62
CA LEU A 237 2.02 -2.98 8.08
C LEU A 237 2.27 -1.47 8.11
N SER A 238 2.91 -0.96 9.17
CA SER A 238 3.25 0.46 9.27
C SER A 238 4.28 0.88 8.21
N GLU A 239 5.30 0.04 7.97
CA GLU A 239 6.28 0.28 6.92
C GLU A 239 5.65 0.15 5.52
N ILE A 240 4.74 -0.81 5.31
CA ILE A 240 4.00 -0.96 4.04
C ILE A 240 3.13 0.28 3.78
N CYS A 241 2.45 0.82 4.79
CA CYS A 241 1.70 2.08 4.65
C CYS A 241 2.62 3.22 4.22
N LEU A 242 3.76 3.39 4.90
CA LEU A 242 4.76 4.39 4.54
C LEU A 242 5.27 4.19 3.11
N PHE A 243 5.59 2.95 2.74
CA PHE A 243 6.04 2.56 1.40
C PHE A 243 5.03 2.94 0.31
N ILE A 244 3.74 2.63 0.50
CA ILE A 244 2.69 2.98 -0.46
C ILE A 244 2.54 4.49 -0.58
N MET A 245 2.62 5.23 0.54
CA MET A 245 2.54 6.69 0.55
C MET A 245 3.70 7.33 -0.21
N THR A 246 4.95 6.92 0.08
CA THR A 246 6.13 7.45 -0.62
C THR A 246 6.15 7.06 -2.09
N THR A 247 5.80 5.80 -2.40
CA THR A 247 5.72 5.31 -3.78
C THR A 247 4.65 6.06 -4.58
N SER A 248 3.50 6.39 -3.98
CA SER A 248 2.46 7.18 -4.64
C SER A 248 2.99 8.55 -5.06
N LYS A 249 3.78 9.19 -4.19
CA LYS A 249 4.42 10.48 -4.46
C LYS A 249 5.46 10.37 -5.57
N GLU A 250 6.32 9.36 -5.54
CA GLU A 250 7.32 9.11 -6.60
C GLU A 250 6.66 8.89 -7.96
N PHE A 251 5.55 8.13 -8.00
CA PHE A 251 4.80 7.90 -9.24
C PHE A 251 4.21 9.21 -9.78
N ILE A 252 3.62 10.03 -8.91
CA ILE A 252 3.09 11.34 -9.30
C ILE A 252 4.21 12.25 -9.84
N GLN A 253 5.36 12.29 -9.18
CA GLN A 253 6.52 13.06 -9.62
C GLN A 253 7.04 12.60 -10.99
N ALA A 254 7.11 11.30 -11.24
CA ALA A 254 7.48 10.77 -12.55
C ALA A 254 6.49 11.20 -13.65
N VAL A 255 5.20 11.25 -13.34
CA VAL A 255 4.17 11.70 -14.28
C VAL A 255 4.21 13.22 -14.49
N GLN A 256 4.53 14.01 -13.46
CA GLN A 256 4.78 15.45 -13.59
C GLN A 256 5.95 15.71 -14.55
N ALA A 257 7.07 15.01 -14.36
CA ALA A 257 8.22 15.09 -15.26
C ALA A 257 7.83 14.73 -16.71
N TYR A 258 7.07 13.65 -16.89
CA TYR A 258 6.53 13.27 -18.21
C TYR A 258 5.64 14.38 -18.82
N VAL A 259 4.72 14.98 -18.07
CA VAL A 259 3.85 16.07 -18.56
C VAL A 259 4.68 17.29 -18.99
N LYS A 260 5.72 17.63 -18.22
CA LYS A 260 6.64 18.72 -18.53
C LYS A 260 7.41 18.46 -19.82
N GLU A 261 7.90 17.24 -20.04
CA GLU A 261 8.56 16.83 -21.28
C GLU A 261 7.64 16.92 -22.51
N GLN A 262 6.33 16.72 -22.32
CA GLN A 262 5.33 16.90 -23.38
C GLN A 262 4.93 18.38 -23.61
N GLY A 263 5.61 19.34 -22.96
CA GLY A 263 5.39 20.78 -23.14
C GLY A 263 4.06 21.29 -22.58
N MET A 264 3.49 20.61 -21.59
CA MET A 264 2.23 21.01 -20.97
C MET A 264 2.46 21.80 -19.68
N PRO A 265 1.74 22.93 -19.46
CA PRO A 265 1.88 23.71 -18.25
C PRO A 265 1.29 22.96 -17.04
N GLU A 266 2.05 22.90 -15.96
CA GLU A 266 1.55 22.45 -14.66
C GLU A 266 0.70 23.55 -14.00
N VAL A 267 -0.34 23.17 -13.28
CA VAL A 267 -1.03 24.09 -12.37
C VAL A 267 -0.49 23.82 -10.96
N GLY A 268 0.41 24.70 -10.50
CA GLY A 268 0.96 24.70 -9.14
C GLY A 268 0.01 25.39 -8.14
N GLN A 269 0.16 25.06 -6.86
CA GLN A 269 -0.68 25.41 -5.71
C GLN A 269 -0.77 26.91 -5.36
N ASP A 270 -0.42 27.83 -6.26
CA ASP A 270 -0.34 29.27 -5.99
C ASP A 270 -1.65 30.00 -6.31
N ALA A 271 -2.77 29.50 -5.78
CA ALA A 271 -4.09 30.17 -5.87
C ALA A 271 -4.83 30.24 -4.53
N GLU A 272 -4.10 30.21 -3.42
CA GLU A 272 -4.58 30.71 -2.13
C GLU A 272 -3.74 31.94 -1.76
N GLY A 273 -4.18 33.09 -2.29
CA GLY A 273 -3.85 34.43 -1.79
C GLY A 273 -5.09 35.06 -1.20
#